data_AF-A0A519IFS0-F1
#
_entry.id   AF-A0A519IFS0-F1
#
_cell.length_a   1.000
_cell.length_b   1.000
_cell.length_c   1.000
_cell.angle_alpha   90.00
_cell.angle_beta   90.00
_cell.angle_gamma   90.00
#
_symmetry.space_group_name_H-M   'P 1'
#
loop_
_entity.id
_entity.type
_entity.pdbx_description
1 polymer ?
#
loop_
_entity_poly.entity_id
_entity_poly.type
_entity_poly.pdbx_seq_one_letter_code
_entity_poly.pdbx_strand_id
1 'polypeptide(L)'
;MFELNHDWLIGAFSLSNSVRALFYLPQVIAVARSTDGARDIALSTWLMWAANNTLGAVYAGVVMHHVTIAVSFLLAALACVVTIGLALRARRRLHRRGNCLEMA
;
A
#
# COMPACT_ATOMS: atom_id res chain seq x y z
N MET A 1 40.78 1.93 2.48
CA MET A 1 39.37 1.69 2.85
C MET A 1 38.55 2.40 1.79
N PHE A 2 38.06 1.67 0.78
CA PHE A 2 37.30 2.28 -0.32
C PHE A 2 36.00 2.83 0.27
N GLU A 3 35.84 4.16 0.26
CA GLU A 3 34.54 4.76 0.50
C GLU A 3 33.63 4.36 -0.66
N LEU A 4 32.91 3.26 -0.47
CA LEU A 4 31.81 2.89 -1.35
C LEU A 4 30.81 4.05 -1.31
N ASN A 5 30.71 4.76 -2.41
CA ASN A 5 29.67 5.76 -2.59
C ASN A 5 28.34 4.99 -2.65
N HIS A 6 27.57 4.99 -1.55
CA HIS A 6 26.32 4.21 -1.41
C HIS A 6 25.09 4.97 -1.96
N ASP A 7 25.28 6.15 -2.54
CA ASP A 7 24.19 7.01 -3.02
C ASP A 7 23.37 6.32 -4.12
N TRP A 8 24.03 5.55 -5.00
CA TRP A 8 23.35 4.76 -6.03
C TRP A 8 22.43 3.70 -5.43
N LEU A 9 22.80 3.09 -4.30
CA LEU A 9 22.01 2.07 -3.62
C LEU A 9 20.79 2.71 -2.96
N ILE A 10 20.96 3.88 -2.32
CA ILE A 10 19.87 4.67 -1.76
C ILE A 10 18.87 5.08 -2.85
N GLY A 11 19.39 5.53 -4.00
CA GLY A 11 18.59 5.88 -5.17
C GLY A 11 17.82 4.68 -5.72
N ALA A 12 18.50 3.55 -5.95
CA ALA A 12 17.89 2.32 -6.45
C ALA A 12 16.83 1.76 -5.48
N PHE A 13 17.12 1.78 -4.18
CA PHE A 13 16.18 1.36 -3.14
C PHE A 13 14.93 2.26 -3.13
N SER A 14 15.11 3.58 -3.11
CA SER A 14 14.01 4.54 -3.10
C SER A 14 13.16 4.43 -4.36
N LEU A 15 13.80 4.29 -5.53
CA LEU A 15 13.13 4.11 -6.81
C LEU A 15 12.32 2.81 -6.83
N SER A 16 12.92 1.68 -6.44
CA SER A 16 12.23 0.39 -6.35
C SER A 16 11.02 0.47 -5.42
N ASN A 17 11.17 1.15 -4.29
CA ASN A 17 10.13 1.32 -3.30
C ASN A 17 8.96 2.18 -3.82
N SER A 18 9.26 3.24 -4.58
CA SER A 18 8.27 4.07 -5.26
C SER A 18 7.60 3.35 -6.42
N VAL A 19 8.35 2.60 -7.22
CA VAL A 19 7.81 1.78 -8.32
C VAL A 19 6.86 0.72 -7.78
N ARG A 20 7.16 0.09 -6.63
CA ARG A 20 6.25 -0.83 -5.94
C ARG A 20 4.89 -0.19 -5.67
N ALA A 21 4.83 1.10 -5.33
CA ALA A 21 3.55 1.80 -5.15
C ALA A 21 2.75 1.88 -6.46
N LEU A 22 3.40 2.05 -7.62
CA LEU A 22 2.76 2.01 -8.93
C LEU A 22 2.21 0.62 -9.26
N PHE A 23 2.93 -0.44 -8.86
CA PHE A 23 2.47 -1.82 -9.00
C PHE A 23 1.26 -2.18 -8.11
N TYR A 24 0.84 -1.28 -7.21
CA TYR A 24 -0.45 -1.41 -6.53
C TYR A 24 -1.63 -0.93 -7.38
N LEU A 25 -1.41 -0.14 -8.44
CA LEU A 25 -2.48 0.34 -9.33
C LEU A 25 -3.28 -0.80 -10.00
N PRO A 26 -2.66 -1.86 -10.57
CA PRO A 26 -3.42 -3.00 -11.10
C PRO A 26 -4.34 -3.63 -10.06
N GLN A 27 -3.85 -3.79 -8.83
CA GLN A 27 -4.64 -4.36 -7.74
C GLN A 27 -5.79 -3.42 -7.33
N VAL A 28 -5.52 -2.12 -7.26
CA VAL A 28 -6.53 -1.08 -6.98
C VAL A 28 -7.65 -1.11 -8.04
N ILE A 29 -7.29 -1.21 -9.32
CA ILE A 29 -8.25 -1.30 -10.43
C ILE A 29 -9.04 -2.61 -10.33
N ALA A 30 -8.40 -3.74 -10.03
CA ALA A 30 -9.06 -5.02 -9.86
C ALA A 30 -10.09 -4.99 -8.71
N VAL A 31 -9.73 -4.42 -7.55
CA VAL A 31 -10.64 -4.23 -6.41
C VAL A 31 -11.82 -3.34 -6.77
N ALA A 32 -11.55 -2.22 -7.45
CA ALA A 32 -12.57 -1.27 -7.84
C ALA A 32 -13.59 -1.87 -8.81
N ARG A 33 -13.16 -2.83 -9.65
CA ARG A 33 -14.00 -3.57 -10.59
C ARG A 33 -14.61 -4.85 -10.01
N SER A 34 -14.20 -5.25 -8.79
CA SER A 34 -14.68 -6.49 -8.18
C SER A 34 -16.18 -6.43 -7.89
N THR A 35 -16.89 -7.50 -8.26
CA THR A 35 -18.34 -7.67 -8.04
C THR A 35 -18.65 -8.53 -6.83
N ASP A 36 -17.66 -9.28 -6.35
CA ASP A 36 -17.70 -10.22 -5.22
C ASP A 36 -17.26 -9.57 -3.89
N GLY A 37 -17.10 -8.24 -3.87
CA GLY A 37 -16.66 -7.51 -2.68
C GLY A 37 -15.16 -7.64 -2.39
N ALA A 38 -14.34 -7.93 -3.40
CA ALA A 38 -12.89 -8.06 -3.27
C ALA A 38 -12.51 -9.13 -2.22
N ARG A 39 -13.08 -10.33 -2.36
CA ARG A 39 -12.89 -11.42 -1.40
C ARG A 39 -11.47 -11.97 -1.43
N ASP A 40 -10.83 -11.92 -2.59
CA ASP A 40 -9.44 -12.37 -2.81
C ASP A 40 -8.40 -11.45 -2.15
N ILE A 41 -8.80 -10.29 -1.65
CA ILE A 41 -7.89 -9.38 -0.93
C ILE A 41 -7.91 -9.69 0.56
N ALA A 42 -6.80 -10.23 1.06
CA ALA A 42 -6.57 -10.38 2.49
C ALA A 42 -6.24 -9.02 3.13
N LEU A 43 -7.19 -8.44 3.88
CA LEU A 43 -6.99 -7.16 4.57
C LEU A 43 -5.84 -7.21 5.59
N SER A 44 -5.59 -8.37 6.21
CA SER A 44 -4.47 -8.58 7.14
C SER A 44 -3.11 -8.31 6.48
N THR A 45 -2.90 -8.80 5.26
CA THR A 45 -1.68 -8.58 4.49
C THR A 45 -1.47 -7.09 4.21
N TRP A 46 -2.53 -6.41 3.74
CA TRP A 46 -2.45 -5.00 3.42
C TRP A 46 -2.25 -4.11 4.66
N LEU A 47 -2.86 -4.47 5.79
CA LEU A 47 -2.63 -3.80 7.08
C LEU A 47 -1.19 -3.97 7.56
N MET A 48 -0.66 -5.20 7.48
CA MET A 48 0.73 -5.48 7.85
C MET A 48 1.70 -4.69 6.96
N TRP A 49 1.43 -4.62 5.65
CA TRP A 49 2.22 -3.79 4.75
C TRP A 49 2.11 -2.30 5.05
N ALA A 50 0.90 -1.78 5.35
CA ALA A 50 0.74 -0.39 5.74
C ALA A 50 1.54 -0.06 7.03
N ALA A 51 1.49 -0.95 8.02
CA ALA A 51 2.24 -0.80 9.27
C ALA A 51 3.75 -0.82 9.02
N ASN A 52 4.25 -1.81 8.26
CA ASN A 52 5.67 -1.92 7.93
C ASN A 52 6.19 -0.70 7.15
N ASN A 53 5.40 -0.19 6.20
CA ASN A 53 5.79 0.99 5.43
C ASN A 53 5.76 2.28 6.26
N THR A 54 4.78 2.42 7.15
CA THR A 54 4.75 3.54 8.10
C THR A 54 5.96 3.51 9.03
N LEU A 55 6.28 2.35 9.59
CA LEU A 55 7.47 2.18 10.43
C LEU A 55 8.76 2.43 9.66
N GLY A 56 8.87 1.95 8.42
CA GLY A 56 10.01 2.22 7.54
C GLY A 56 10.20 3.71 7.26
N ALA A 57 9.11 4.45 7.05
CA ALA A 57 9.15 5.90 6.87
C ALA A 57 9.63 6.63 8.13
N VAL A 58 9.07 6.27 9.29
CA VAL A 58 9.47 6.85 10.59
C VAL A 58 10.94 6.55 10.87
N TYR A 59 11.37 5.30 10.68
CA TYR A 59 12.76 4.90 10.87
C TYR A 59 13.71 5.65 9.95
N ALA A 60 13.41 5.73 8.65
CA ALA A 60 14.24 6.43 7.68
C ALA A 60 14.32 7.94 7.96
N GLY A 61 13.23 8.56 8.42
CA GLY A 61 13.19 9.99 8.72
C GLY A 61 13.83 10.36 10.06
N VAL A 62 13.57 9.58 11.11
CA VAL A 62 13.98 9.89 12.48
C VAL A 62 15.36 9.33 12.82
N VAL A 63 15.65 8.09 12.40
CA VAL A 63 16.89 7.40 12.77
C VAL A 63 17.95 7.58 11.70
N MET A 64 17.59 7.39 10.42
CA MET A 64 18.55 7.49 9.32
C MET A 64 18.69 8.90 8.76
N HIS A 65 17.82 9.85 9.15
CA HIS A 65 17.79 11.22 8.63
C HIS A 65 17.79 11.32 7.08
N HIS A 66 17.26 10.30 6.40
CA HIS A 66 17.22 10.22 4.94
C HIS A 66 15.80 10.43 4.40
N VAL A 67 15.50 11.68 4.06
CA VAL A 67 14.17 12.12 3.60
C VAL A 67 13.70 11.34 2.37
N THR A 68 14.57 11.10 1.39
CA THR A 68 14.21 10.38 0.16
C THR A 68 13.71 8.95 0.44
N ILE A 69 14.40 8.23 1.32
CA ILE A 69 13.99 6.88 1.74
C ILE A 69 12.65 6.96 2.49
N ALA A 70 12.51 7.92 3.41
CA ALA A 70 11.29 8.10 4.18
C ALA A 70 10.06 8.37 3.29
N VAL A 71 10.19 9.27 2.31
CA VAL A 71 9.12 9.58 1.33
C VAL A 71 8.74 8.35 0.53
N SER A 72 9.72 7.55 0.09
CA SER A 72 9.44 6.32 -0.68
C SER A 72 8.57 5.33 0.12
N PHE A 73 8.83 5.19 1.42
CA PHE A 73 8.04 4.36 2.31
C PHE A 73 6.64 4.94 2.57
N LEU A 74 6.52 6.26 2.73
CA LEU A 74 5.21 6.93 2.87
C LEU A 74 4.33 6.72 1.65
N LEU A 75 4.89 6.84 0.44
CA LEU A 75 4.13 6.60 -0.81
C LEU A 75 3.57 5.17 -0.84
N ALA A 76 4.36 4.18 -0.45
CA ALA A 76 3.89 2.81 -0.35
C ALA A 76 2.83 2.61 0.74
N ALA A 77 2.99 3.27 1.91
CA ALA A 77 2.00 3.24 2.98
C ALA A 77 0.65 3.82 2.52
N LEU A 78 0.67 4.97 1.85
CA LEU A 78 -0.53 5.63 1.30
C LEU A 78 -1.24 4.73 0.29
N ALA A 79 -0.49 4.11 -0.63
CA ALA A 79 -1.06 3.17 -1.59
C ALA A 79 -1.70 1.96 -0.89
N CYS A 80 -1.09 1.44 0.19
CA CYS A 80 -1.70 0.37 0.98
C CYS A 80 -3.04 0.81 1.61
N VAL A 81 -3.09 2.01 2.19
CA VAL A 81 -4.31 2.57 2.79
C VAL A 81 -5.42 2.73 1.75
N VAL A 82 -5.07 3.20 0.54
CA VAL A 82 -6.04 3.32 -0.57
C VAL A 82 -6.62 1.95 -0.94
N THR A 83 -5.79 0.91 -1.09
CA THR A 83 -6.26 -0.44 -1.41
C THR A 83 -7.18 -0.99 -0.32
N ILE A 84 -6.82 -0.80 0.96
CA ILE A 84 -7.67 -1.20 2.10
C ILE A 84 -9.03 -0.49 2.04
N GLY A 85 -9.03 0.83 1.84
CA GLY A 85 -10.24 1.63 1.76
C GLY A 85 -11.17 1.18 0.62
N LEU A 86 -10.60 0.88 -0.55
CA LEU A 86 -11.35 0.37 -1.69
C LEU A 86 -11.90 -1.04 -1.45
N ALA A 87 -11.12 -1.93 -0.85
CA ALA A 87 -11.57 -3.28 -0.50
C ALA A 87 -12.71 -3.24 0.53
N LEU A 88 -12.59 -2.41 1.56
CA LEU A 88 -13.68 -2.20 2.54
C LEU A 88 -14.94 -1.62 1.89
N ARG A 89 -14.79 -0.67 0.97
CA ARG A 89 -15.91 -0.10 0.21
C ARG A 89 -16.59 -1.15 -0.66
N ALA A 90 -15.83 -2.00 -1.33
CA ALA A 90 -16.35 -3.11 -2.14
C ALA A 90 -17.16 -4.09 -1.28
N ARG A 91 -16.62 -4.51 -0.12
CA ARG A 91 -17.32 -5.38 0.84
C ARG A 91 -18.63 -4.76 1.34
N ARG A 92 -18.61 -3.49 1.73
CA ARG A 92 -19.81 -2.76 2.18
C ARG A 92 -20.88 -2.67 1.08
N ARG A 93 -20.48 -2.47 -0.18
CA ARG A 93 -21.41 -2.45 -1.32
C ARG A 93 -22.08 -3.81 -1.53
N LEU A 94 -21.33 -4.90 -1.40
CA LEU A 94 -21.89 -6.25 -1.51
C LEU A 94 -22.89 -6.55 -0.38
N HIS A 95 -22.52 -6.27 0.87
CA HIS A 95 -23.44 -6.46 2.01
C HIS A 95 -24.74 -5.65 1.85
N ARG A 96 -24.66 -4.38 1.41
CA ARG A 96 -25.86 -3.57 1.15
C ARG A 96 -26.76 -4.15 0.05
N ARG A 97 -26.16 -4.76 -0.99
CA ARG A 97 -26.91 -5.44 -2.04
C ARG A 97 -27.62 -6.69 -1.53
N GLY A 98 -26.95 -7.49 -0.69
CA GLY A 98 -27.54 -8.67 -0.05
C GLY A 98 -28.78 -8.30 0.78
N ASN A 99 -28.66 -7.32 1.68
CA ASN A 99 -29.77 -6.87 2.51
C ASN A 99 -30.97 -6.34 1.71
N CYS A 100 -30.73 -5.71 0.54
CA CYS A 100 -31.80 -5.20 -0.32
C CYS A 100 -32.57 -6.32 -1.04
N LEU A 101 -31.91 -7.44 -1.36
CA LEU A 101 -32.53 -8.61 -1.98
C LEU A 101 -33.34 -9.43 -0.95
N GLU A 102 -32.93 -9.45 0.33
CA GLU A 102 -33.72 -10.09 1.40
C GLU A 102 -34.99 -9.32 1.78
N MET A 103 -35.08 -8.03 1.43
CA MET A 103 -36.24 -7.16 1.73
C MET A 103 -37.25 -7.06 0.58
N ALA A 104 -36.94 -7.58 -0.61
CA ALA A 104 -37.77 -7.48 -1.82
C ALA A 104 -38.48 -8.82 -2.11
#